data_AF-A0AA42VG20-F1
#
_entry.id   AF-A0AA42VG20-F1
#
_cell.length_a   1.000
_cell.length_b   1.000
_cell.length_c   1.000
_cell.angle_alpha   90.00
_cell.angle_beta   90.00
_cell.angle_gamma   90.00
#
_symmetry.space_group_name_H-M   'P 1'
#
loop_
_entity.id
_entity.type
_entity.pdbx_description
1 polymer ?
#
loop_
_entity_poly.entity_id
_entity_poly.type
_entity_poly.pdbx_seq_one_letter_code
_entity_poly.pdbx_strand_id
1 'polypeptide(L)'
;MQERRNSEAYQRYLPQVQDQLLATGAKIGYLAFYRAYDRKLIVFRITRDEELIELLIERQKWWWDLYERDEAPPITELDYFEPSTQKDQEAWTQIAAELLQVWRDMSPIKVKIDEAKAREAELKKALRSMMGNHVKAEYAGVRLHSSPRQGVIDYVKWTEDVQKHNPNITLPNPDLYRRQSTETIRVSQIEYNGQGAAEMLAVDFC
;
A
#
# COMPACT_ATOMS: atom_id res chain seq x y z
N MET A 1 18.28 3.99 -37.88
CA MET A 1 17.26 2.96 -37.56
C MET A 1 17.86 1.85 -36.71
N GLN A 2 19.01 1.29 -37.09
CA GLN A 2 19.72 0.23 -36.37
C GLN A 2 20.00 0.57 -34.89
N GLU A 3 20.54 1.77 -34.60
CA GLU A 3 20.84 2.22 -33.23
C GLU A 3 19.61 2.25 -32.30
N ARG A 4 18.40 2.44 -32.84
CA ARG A 4 17.18 2.52 -32.01
C ARG A 4 16.65 1.15 -31.59
N ARG A 5 16.90 0.11 -32.40
CA ARG A 5 16.58 -1.29 -32.06
C ARG A 5 17.56 -1.90 -31.06
N ASN A 6 18.73 -1.29 -30.91
CA ASN A 6 19.72 -1.66 -29.89
C ASN A 6 19.51 -0.92 -28.56
N SER A 7 18.47 -0.09 -28.44
CA SER A 7 18.18 0.57 -27.16
C SER A 7 17.66 -0.44 -26.13
N GLU A 8 18.06 -0.27 -24.87
CA GLU A 8 17.62 -1.12 -23.75
C GLU A 8 16.08 -1.18 -23.68
N ALA A 9 15.42 -0.03 -23.86
CA ALA A 9 13.96 0.04 -23.87
C ALA A 9 13.36 -0.84 -24.98
N TYR A 10 13.89 -0.78 -26.21
CA TYR A 10 13.39 -1.63 -27.29
C TYR A 10 13.58 -3.11 -26.97
N GLN A 11 14.78 -3.50 -26.51
CA GLN A 11 15.08 -4.90 -26.19
C GLN A 11 14.23 -5.43 -25.03
N ARG A 12 13.93 -4.60 -24.04
CA ARG A 12 13.07 -4.94 -22.90
C ARG A 12 11.61 -5.22 -23.32
N TYR A 13 11.07 -4.44 -24.24
CA TYR A 13 9.66 -4.55 -24.64
C TYR A 13 9.42 -5.47 -25.84
N LEU A 14 10.47 -5.84 -26.59
CA LEU A 14 10.34 -6.75 -27.73
C LEU A 14 9.73 -8.11 -27.35
N PRO A 15 10.18 -8.80 -26.28
CA PRO A 15 9.56 -10.04 -25.81
C PRO A 15 8.06 -9.92 -25.56
N GLN A 16 7.62 -8.81 -24.95
CA GLN A 16 6.21 -8.59 -24.63
C GLN A 16 5.33 -8.53 -25.89
N VAL A 17 5.84 -7.90 -26.95
CA VAL A 17 5.11 -7.86 -28.23
C VAL A 17 5.06 -9.25 -28.85
N GLN A 18 6.14 -10.04 -28.79
CA GLN A 18 6.13 -11.41 -29.30
C GLN A 18 5.14 -12.31 -28.54
N ASP A 19 5.03 -12.19 -27.21
CA ASP A 19 4.02 -12.88 -26.40
C ASP A 19 2.59 -12.48 -26.79
N GLN A 20 2.35 -11.19 -27.06
CA GLN A 20 1.05 -10.74 -27.56
C GLN A 20 0.73 -11.32 -28.94
N LEU A 21 1.73 -11.44 -29.82
CA LEU A 21 1.56 -12.07 -31.13
C LEU A 21 1.29 -13.57 -30.98
N LEU A 22 1.93 -14.26 -30.03
CA LEU A 22 1.61 -15.64 -29.64
C LEU A 22 0.15 -15.76 -29.20
N ALA A 23 -0.28 -14.96 -28.23
CA ALA A 23 -1.63 -15.04 -27.65
C ALA A 23 -2.75 -14.73 -28.67
N THR A 24 -2.49 -13.80 -29.60
CA THR A 24 -3.50 -13.35 -30.58
C THR A 24 -3.44 -14.09 -31.92
N GLY A 25 -2.36 -14.82 -32.20
CA GLY A 25 -2.09 -15.43 -33.52
C GLY A 25 -1.76 -14.41 -34.63
N ALA A 26 -1.56 -13.13 -34.29
CA ALA A 26 -1.23 -12.11 -35.26
C ALA A 26 0.19 -12.27 -35.81
N LYS A 27 0.41 -11.87 -37.07
CA LYS A 27 1.73 -11.92 -37.73
C LYS A 27 2.59 -10.68 -37.50
N ILE A 28 1.97 -9.57 -37.07
CA ILE A 28 2.58 -8.25 -36.97
C ILE A 28 2.05 -7.54 -35.72
N GLY A 29 2.95 -6.93 -34.96
CA GLY A 29 2.65 -6.05 -33.83
C GLY A 29 3.33 -4.69 -34.00
N TYR A 30 2.92 -3.72 -33.18
CA TYR A 30 3.50 -2.39 -33.18
C TYR A 30 3.98 -2.03 -31.77
N LEU A 31 5.28 -1.72 -31.64
CA LEU A 31 5.86 -1.19 -30.42
C LEU A 31 5.99 0.33 -30.56
N ALA A 32 5.24 1.09 -29.78
CA ALA A 32 5.20 2.54 -29.86
C ALA A 32 5.73 3.19 -28.57
N PHE A 33 6.69 4.11 -28.73
CA PHE A 33 7.20 4.94 -27.65
C PHE A 33 6.79 6.39 -27.88
N TYR A 34 6.03 6.94 -26.93
CA TYR A 34 5.71 8.35 -26.92
C TYR A 34 6.63 9.10 -25.96
N ARG A 35 7.32 10.10 -26.49
CA ARG A 35 8.20 10.98 -25.71
C ARG A 35 7.49 12.32 -25.49
N ALA A 36 7.05 12.56 -24.27
CA ALA A 36 6.25 13.74 -23.93
C ALA A 36 7.03 15.05 -24.12
N TYR A 37 8.32 15.08 -23.77
CA TYR A 37 9.16 16.28 -23.84
C TYR A 37 9.24 16.90 -25.24
N ASP A 38 9.38 16.08 -26.29
CA ASP A 38 9.45 16.53 -27.69
C ASP A 38 8.21 16.16 -28.52
N ARG A 39 7.13 15.72 -27.87
CA ARG A 39 5.86 15.28 -28.48
C ARG A 39 6.06 14.32 -29.66
N LYS A 40 7.03 13.41 -29.54
CA LYS A 40 7.45 12.53 -30.63
C LYS A 40 6.96 11.11 -30.39
N LEU A 41 6.27 10.55 -31.39
CA LEU A 41 5.91 9.15 -31.43
C LEU A 41 6.90 8.37 -32.28
N ILE A 42 7.52 7.34 -31.70
CA ILE A 42 8.42 6.42 -32.40
C ILE A 42 7.72 5.07 -32.46
N VAL A 43 7.41 4.57 -33.66
CA VAL A 43 6.71 3.31 -33.86
C VAL A 43 7.62 2.31 -34.56
N PHE A 44 7.71 1.11 -34.02
CA PHE A 44 8.40 -0.02 -34.61
C PHE A 44 7.38 -1.08 -35.04
N ARG A 45 7.42 -1.47 -36.31
CA ARG A 45 6.72 -2.66 -36.78
C ARG A 45 7.53 -3.90 -36.42
N ILE A 46 6.92 -4.77 -35.62
CA ILE A 46 7.50 -6.04 -35.16
C ILE A 46 6.82 -7.16 -35.95
N THR A 47 7.61 -8.00 -36.60
CA THR A 47 7.13 -9.24 -37.20
C THR A 47 7.18 -10.35 -36.18
N ARG A 48 6.20 -11.24 -36.23
CA ARG A 48 6.21 -12.48 -35.46
C ARG A 48 7.51 -13.23 -35.73
N ASP A 49 8.18 -13.61 -34.66
CA ASP A 49 9.45 -14.34 -34.66
C ASP A 49 9.24 -15.65 -33.91
N GLU A 50 9.11 -16.75 -34.65
CA GLU A 50 8.77 -18.05 -34.04
C GLU A 50 9.90 -18.57 -33.15
N GLU A 51 11.17 -18.34 -33.51
CA GLU A 51 12.32 -18.80 -32.70
C GLU A 51 12.35 -18.07 -31.35
N LEU A 52 12.11 -16.75 -31.34
CA LEU A 52 12.03 -15.99 -30.11
C LEU A 52 10.80 -16.40 -29.28
N ILE A 53 9.66 -16.67 -29.93
CA ILE A 53 8.45 -17.13 -29.25
C ILE A 53 8.66 -18.50 -28.59
N GLU A 54 9.31 -19.44 -29.27
CA GLU A 54 9.64 -20.76 -28.71
C GLU A 54 10.54 -20.62 -27.47
N LEU A 55 11.55 -19.75 -27.52
CA LEU A 55 12.40 -19.44 -26.37
C LEU A 55 11.59 -18.85 -25.21
N LEU A 56 10.65 -17.93 -25.49
CA LEU A 56 9.80 -17.32 -24.45
C LEU A 56 8.90 -18.37 -23.78
N ILE A 57 8.30 -19.27 -24.57
CA ILE A 57 7.48 -20.38 -24.04
C ILE A 57 8.31 -21.27 -23.12
N GLU A 58 9.55 -21.61 -23.49
CA GLU A 58 10.44 -22.42 -22.63
C GLU A 58 10.72 -21.72 -21.29
N ARG A 59 11.06 -20.43 -21.33
CA ARG A 59 11.33 -19.63 -20.12
C ARG A 59 10.10 -19.45 -19.24
N GLN A 60 8.94 -19.25 -19.84
CA GLN A 60 7.66 -19.14 -19.14
C GLN A 60 7.28 -20.46 -18.48
N LYS A 61 7.48 -21.60 -19.15
CA LYS A 61 7.26 -22.93 -18.55
C LYS A 61 8.16 -23.16 -17.34
N TRP A 62 9.46 -22.90 -17.48
CA TRP A 62 10.40 -22.99 -16.37
C TRP A 62 9.96 -22.11 -15.19
N TRP A 63 9.53 -20.88 -15.46
CA TRP A 63 9.04 -19.98 -14.40
C TRP A 63 7.72 -20.48 -13.80
N TRP A 64 6.82 -21.03 -14.61
CA TRP A 64 5.55 -21.58 -14.15
C TRP A 64 5.76 -22.80 -13.23
N ASP A 65 6.72 -23.68 -13.57
CA ASP A 65 7.08 -24.82 -12.74
C ASP A 65 7.59 -24.40 -11.35
N LEU A 66 8.35 -23.29 -11.27
CA LEU A 66 8.77 -22.70 -10.00
C LEU A 66 7.57 -22.18 -9.20
N TYR A 67 6.65 -21.48 -9.87
CA TYR A 67 5.43 -20.96 -9.25
C TYR A 67 4.54 -22.09 -8.70
N GLU A 68 4.34 -23.17 -9.45
CA GLU A 68 3.55 -24.33 -9.00
C GLU A 68 4.17 -25.05 -7.79
N ARG A 69 5.49 -24.98 -7.65
CA ARG A 69 6.24 -25.55 -6.52
C ARG A 69 6.35 -24.62 -5.32
N ASP A 70 5.84 -23.39 -5.42
CA ASP A 70 6.07 -22.32 -4.44
C ASP A 70 7.57 -22.07 -4.17
N GLU A 71 8.38 -22.19 -5.23
CA GLU A 71 9.83 -21.99 -5.18
C GLU A 71 10.20 -20.65 -5.80
N ALA A 72 11.01 -19.88 -5.07
CA ALA A 72 11.57 -18.64 -5.60
C ALA A 72 12.55 -18.93 -6.76
N PRO A 73 12.55 -18.13 -7.83
CA PRO A 73 13.59 -18.22 -8.85
C PRO A 73 14.98 -17.97 -8.25
N PRO A 74 16.05 -18.51 -8.86
CA PRO A 74 17.41 -18.27 -8.40
C PRO A 74 17.71 -16.79 -8.29
N ILE A 75 18.31 -16.41 -7.17
CA ILE A 75 18.76 -15.06 -6.91
C ILE A 75 19.88 -14.70 -7.92
N THR A 76 19.79 -13.50 -8.47
CA THR A 76 20.75 -12.92 -9.40
C THR A 76 21.60 -11.83 -8.73
N GLU A 77 22.67 -11.38 -9.41
CA GLU A 77 23.50 -10.26 -8.97
C GLU A 77 22.73 -8.93 -8.88
N LEU A 78 21.53 -8.84 -9.48
CA LEU A 78 20.67 -7.66 -9.36
C LEU A 78 19.85 -7.66 -8.06
N ASP A 79 19.71 -8.82 -7.40
CA ASP A 79 18.97 -8.94 -6.15
C ASP A 79 19.86 -8.74 -4.91
N TYR A 80 21.18 -8.99 -5.04
CA TYR A 80 22.16 -8.69 -4.00
C TYR A 80 23.05 -7.52 -4.39
N PHE A 81 22.92 -6.43 -3.63
CA PHE A 81 23.92 -5.38 -3.64
C PHE A 81 25.00 -5.69 -2.60
N GLU A 82 26.22 -5.94 -3.08
CA GLU A 82 27.42 -5.97 -2.26
C GLU A 82 28.35 -4.83 -2.70
N PRO A 83 28.78 -3.93 -1.79
CA PRO A 83 29.68 -2.85 -2.15
C PRO A 83 31.01 -3.44 -2.65
N SER A 84 31.35 -3.16 -3.91
CA SER A 84 32.49 -3.80 -4.59
C SER A 84 33.81 -3.05 -4.42
N THR A 85 33.76 -1.76 -4.10
CA THR A 85 34.97 -0.95 -3.88
C THR A 85 35.23 -0.76 -2.39
N GLN A 86 36.51 -0.70 -1.99
CA GLN A 86 36.91 -0.44 -0.60
C GLN A 86 36.27 0.85 -0.06
N LYS A 87 36.17 1.89 -0.89
CA LYS A 87 35.56 3.16 -0.54
C LYS A 87 34.05 3.02 -0.25
N ASP A 88 33.33 2.26 -1.08
CA ASP A 88 31.90 2.04 -0.88
C ASP A 88 31.64 1.15 0.34
N GLN A 89 32.50 0.17 0.61
CA GLN A 89 32.45 -0.66 1.81
C GLN A 89 32.65 0.16 3.09
N GLU A 90 33.63 1.07 3.11
CA GLU A 90 33.88 1.97 4.24
C GLU A 90 32.69 2.92 4.46
N ALA A 91 32.18 3.54 3.39
CA ALA A 91 31.02 4.42 3.46
C ALA A 91 29.77 3.69 3.96
N TRP A 92 29.50 2.49 3.42
CA TRP A 92 28.39 1.65 3.86
C TRP A 92 28.51 1.29 5.34
N THR A 93 29.70 0.89 5.78
CA THR A 93 29.97 0.50 7.18
C THR A 93 29.73 1.67 8.13
N GLN A 94 30.18 2.87 7.78
CA GLN A 94 29.98 4.06 8.59
C GLN A 94 28.49 4.41 8.72
N ILE A 95 27.77 4.46 7.59
CA ILE A 95 26.33 4.79 7.58
C ILE A 95 25.52 3.73 8.34
N ALA A 96 25.84 2.44 8.13
CA ALA A 96 25.17 1.35 8.81
C ALA A 96 25.39 1.42 10.33
N ALA A 97 26.61 1.74 10.78
CA ALA A 97 26.90 1.88 12.21
C ALA A 97 26.08 3.01 12.85
N GLU A 98 25.97 4.16 12.19
CA GLU A 98 25.15 5.28 12.67
C GLU A 98 23.67 4.92 12.71
N LEU A 99 23.14 4.28 11.66
CA LEU A 99 21.75 3.83 11.60
C LEU A 99 21.41 2.83 12.72
N LEU A 100 22.30 1.87 12.97
CA LEU A 100 22.14 0.89 14.04
C LEU A 100 22.10 1.57 15.41
N GLN A 101 22.90 2.62 15.62
CA GLN A 101 22.88 3.38 16.86
C GLN A 101 21.56 4.13 17.04
N VAL A 102 21.07 4.81 16.00
CA VAL A 102 19.76 5.48 16.01
C VAL A 102 18.64 4.49 16.36
N TRP A 103 18.65 3.29 15.77
CA TRP A 103 17.65 2.26 16.08
C TRP A 103 17.73 1.77 17.53
N ARG A 104 18.93 1.62 18.09
CA ARG A 104 19.09 1.27 19.52
C ARG A 104 18.51 2.35 20.42
N ASP A 105 18.74 3.62 20.09
CA ASP A 105 18.27 4.75 20.90
C ASP A 105 16.75 4.95 20.76
N MET A 106 16.18 4.67 19.58
CA MET A 106 14.74 4.70 19.33
C MET A 106 13.98 3.58 20.05
N SER A 107 14.57 2.40 20.20
CA SER A 107 13.92 1.22 20.79
C SER A 107 13.28 1.50 22.18
N PRO A 108 14.00 2.04 23.18
CA PRO A 108 13.41 2.34 24.48
C PRO A 108 12.41 3.50 24.44
N ILE A 109 12.58 4.47 23.53
CA ILE A 109 11.64 5.58 23.35
C ILE A 109 10.30 5.04 22.82
N LYS A 110 10.34 4.11 21.86
CA LYS A 110 9.13 3.46 21.32
C LYS A 110 8.36 2.74 22.41
N VAL A 111 9.03 2.03 23.32
CA VAL A 111 8.38 1.38 24.47
C VAL A 111 7.66 2.42 25.34
N LYS A 112 8.31 3.54 25.66
CA LYS A 112 7.67 4.62 26.44
C LYS A 112 6.48 5.25 25.72
N ILE A 113 6.55 5.39 24.39
CA ILE A 113 5.42 5.88 23.58
C ILE A 113 4.26 4.89 23.65
N ASP A 114 4.53 3.59 23.53
CA ASP A 114 3.50 2.56 23.57
C ASP A 114 2.86 2.46 24.97
N GLU A 115 3.65 2.57 26.05
CA GLU A 115 3.16 2.68 27.42
C GLU A 115 2.29 3.93 27.64
N ALA A 116 2.74 5.09 27.13
CA ALA A 116 1.99 6.33 27.22
C ALA A 116 0.66 6.25 26.45
N LYS A 117 0.64 5.64 25.26
CA LYS A 117 -0.58 5.39 24.47
C LYS A 117 -1.53 4.42 25.17
N ALA A 118 -1.01 3.36 25.79
CA ALA A 118 -1.82 2.44 26.59
C ALA A 118 -2.45 3.18 27.79
N ARG A 119 -1.67 4.02 28.48
CA ARG A 119 -2.17 4.83 29.60
C ARG A 119 -3.21 5.84 29.14
N GLU A 120 -2.98 6.50 28.02
CA GLU A 120 -3.93 7.43 27.40
C GLU A 120 -5.26 6.73 27.10
N ALA A 121 -5.23 5.53 26.52
CA ALA A 121 -6.43 4.75 26.21
C ALA A 121 -7.25 4.43 27.48
N GLU A 122 -6.59 4.01 28.56
CA GLU A 122 -7.26 3.76 29.85
C GLU A 122 -7.88 5.04 30.44
N LEU A 123 -7.17 6.17 30.36
CA LEU A 123 -7.70 7.47 30.83
C LEU A 123 -8.90 7.93 29.99
N LYS A 124 -8.85 7.78 28.67
CA LYS A 124 -9.99 8.08 27.77
C LYS A 124 -11.21 7.23 28.12
N LYS A 125 -11.01 5.95 28.41
CA LYS A 125 -12.07 5.03 28.84
C LYS A 125 -12.67 5.44 30.20
N ALA A 126 -11.84 5.82 31.16
CA ALA A 126 -12.30 6.31 32.46
C ALA A 126 -13.15 7.59 32.31
N LEU A 127 -12.68 8.57 31.52
CA LEU A 127 -13.42 9.80 31.24
C LEU A 127 -14.74 9.52 30.50
N ARG A 128 -14.75 8.57 29.55
CA ARG A 128 -16.00 8.12 28.88
C ARG A 128 -17.00 7.54 29.86
N SER A 129 -16.54 6.74 30.82
CA SER A 129 -17.40 6.15 31.86
C SER A 129 -18.01 7.24 32.75
N MET A 130 -17.23 8.26 33.11
CA MET A 130 -17.72 9.40 33.90
C MET A 130 -18.71 10.29 33.13
N MET A 131 -18.52 10.43 31.81
CA MET A 131 -19.42 11.19 30.94
C MET A 131 -20.84 10.58 30.85
N GLY A 132 -21.03 9.31 31.18
CA GLY A 132 -22.35 8.67 31.21
C GLY A 132 -23.06 8.75 29.84
N ASN A 133 -24.33 9.18 29.81
CA ASN A 133 -25.10 9.28 28.56
C ASN A 133 -24.94 10.64 27.85
N HIS A 134 -24.04 11.51 28.32
CA HIS A 134 -23.83 12.81 27.69
C HIS A 134 -22.99 12.68 26.41
N VAL A 135 -23.36 13.44 25.38
CA VAL A 135 -22.69 13.45 24.07
C VAL A 135 -21.39 14.28 24.10
N LYS A 136 -21.34 15.29 24.97
CA LYS A 136 -20.20 16.20 25.13
C LYS A 136 -19.91 16.42 26.60
N ALA A 137 -18.62 16.39 26.97
CA ALA A 137 -18.13 16.81 28.27
C ALA A 137 -16.89 17.69 28.10
N GLU A 138 -16.75 18.69 28.95
CA GLU A 138 -15.64 19.63 28.90
C GLU A 138 -15.32 20.09 30.32
N TYR A 139 -14.13 19.70 30.80
CA TYR A 139 -13.67 20.05 32.14
C TYR A 139 -12.15 19.88 32.24
N ALA A 140 -11.49 20.67 33.08
CA ALA A 140 -10.05 20.60 33.35
C ALA A 140 -9.16 20.56 32.09
N GLY A 141 -9.54 21.32 31.06
CA GLY A 141 -8.78 21.44 29.81
C GLY A 141 -8.89 20.25 28.86
N VAL A 142 -9.85 19.34 29.10
CA VAL A 142 -10.11 18.18 28.24
C VAL A 142 -11.55 18.24 27.71
N ARG A 143 -11.70 18.19 26.38
CA ARG A 143 -12.98 17.97 25.70
C ARG A 143 -13.16 16.51 25.35
N LEU A 144 -14.32 15.96 25.65
CA LEU A 144 -14.79 14.70 25.10
C LEU A 144 -16.02 14.96 24.22
N HIS A 145 -16.03 14.32 23.06
CA HIS A 145 -17.19 14.26 22.19
C HIS A 145 -17.41 12.80 21.78
N SER A 146 -18.54 12.21 22.18
CA SER A 146 -18.98 10.91 21.69
C SER A 146 -19.88 11.12 20.48
N SER A 147 -19.61 10.41 19.39
CA SER A 147 -20.50 10.38 18.23
C SER A 147 -20.86 8.93 17.89
N PRO A 148 -22.14 8.61 17.66
CA PRO A 148 -22.51 7.30 17.15
C PRO A 148 -21.95 7.15 15.74
N ARG A 149 -21.11 6.14 15.55
CA ARG A 149 -20.64 5.72 14.22
C ARG A 149 -21.48 4.53 13.80
N GLN A 150 -22.18 4.68 12.68
CA GLN A 150 -22.90 3.56 12.09
C GLN A 150 -21.92 2.41 11.82
N GLY A 151 -22.32 1.20 12.20
CA GLY A 151 -21.51 0.02 11.99
C GLY A 151 -21.20 -0.18 10.51
N VAL A 152 -20.09 -0.86 10.22
CA VAL A 152 -19.71 -1.19 8.84
C VAL A 152 -20.66 -2.27 8.32
N ILE A 153 -21.04 -2.18 7.04
CA ILE A 153 -21.81 -3.22 6.37
C ILE A 153 -20.93 -4.44 6.16
N ASP A 154 -21.42 -5.62 6.54
CA ASP A 154 -20.76 -6.89 6.30
C ASP A 154 -20.98 -7.33 4.84
N TYR A 155 -20.11 -6.83 3.97
CA TYR A 155 -20.22 -7.10 2.53
C TYR A 155 -20.04 -8.57 2.18
N VAL A 156 -19.32 -9.35 2.97
CA VAL A 156 -19.13 -10.79 2.72
C VAL A 156 -20.49 -11.50 2.85
N LYS A 157 -21.18 -11.29 3.98
CA LYS A 157 -22.53 -11.86 4.18
C LYS A 157 -23.55 -11.35 3.17
N TRP A 158 -23.48 -10.07 2.82
CA TRP A 158 -24.35 -9.48 1.80
C TRP A 158 -24.14 -10.15 0.43
N THR A 159 -22.88 -10.36 0.02
CA THR A 159 -22.58 -11.04 -1.26
C THR A 159 -22.98 -12.51 -1.26
N GLU A 160 -22.82 -13.23 -0.14
CA GLU A 160 -23.28 -14.62 -0.01
C GLU A 160 -24.81 -14.75 -0.15
N ASP A 161 -25.56 -13.79 0.37
CA ASP A 161 -27.02 -13.78 0.27
C ASP A 161 -27.50 -13.39 -1.14
N VAL A 162 -26.82 -12.45 -1.79
CA VAL A 162 -27.02 -12.10 -3.21
C VAL A 162 -26.77 -13.30 -4.12
N GLN A 163 -25.75 -14.11 -3.84
CA GLN A 163 -25.44 -15.31 -4.65
C GLN A 163 -26.48 -16.42 -4.50
N LYS A 164 -27.15 -16.51 -3.34
CA LYS A 164 -28.20 -17.52 -3.08
C LYS A 164 -29.55 -17.15 -3.71
N HIS A 165 -29.83 -15.86 -3.89
CA HIS A 165 -31.03 -15.37 -4.55
C HIS A 165 -30.80 -15.27 -6.07
N ASN A 166 -31.35 -16.23 -6.82
CA ASN A 166 -31.30 -16.30 -8.30
C ASN A 166 -31.84 -15.01 -8.99
N PRO A 167 -31.54 -14.79 -10.29
CA PRO A 167 -30.98 -13.55 -10.86
C PRO A 167 -32.00 -12.45 -11.20
N ASN A 168 -33.10 -12.33 -10.46
CA ASN A 168 -34.05 -11.23 -10.63
C ASN A 168 -33.67 -10.03 -9.75
N ILE A 169 -32.52 -9.40 -10.06
CA ILE A 169 -32.03 -8.01 -9.83
C ILE A 169 -32.46 -7.29 -8.53
N THR A 170 -32.97 -7.99 -7.52
CA THR A 170 -33.41 -7.37 -6.27
C THR A 170 -32.33 -7.61 -5.24
N LEU A 171 -31.38 -6.69 -5.21
CA LEU A 171 -30.33 -6.69 -4.19
C LEU A 171 -30.99 -6.50 -2.81
N PRO A 172 -30.70 -7.36 -1.82
CA PRO A 172 -31.18 -7.16 -0.46
C PRO A 172 -30.61 -5.85 0.09
N ASN A 173 -31.37 -5.15 0.92
CA ASN A 173 -30.92 -3.87 1.49
C ASN A 173 -29.61 -4.08 2.29
N PRO A 174 -28.50 -3.40 1.91
CA PRO A 174 -27.21 -3.53 2.61
C PRO A 174 -27.27 -3.17 4.09
N ASP A 175 -28.24 -2.34 4.53
CA ASP A 175 -28.40 -1.98 5.93
C ASP A 175 -28.77 -3.16 6.85
N LEU A 176 -29.35 -4.23 6.31
CA LEU A 176 -29.67 -5.45 7.06
C LEU A 176 -28.40 -6.20 7.52
N TYR A 177 -27.28 -5.96 6.84
CA TYR A 177 -25.98 -6.57 7.08
C TYR A 177 -25.05 -5.66 7.87
N ARG A 178 -25.58 -4.54 8.38
CA ARG A 178 -24.80 -3.59 9.17
C ARG A 178 -24.44 -4.19 10.52
N ARG A 179 -23.14 -4.18 10.84
CA ARG A 179 -22.65 -4.56 12.17
C ARG A 179 -23.16 -3.57 13.22
N GLN A 180 -23.06 -3.94 14.50
CA GLN A 180 -23.45 -3.05 15.60
C GLN A 180 -22.73 -1.71 15.47
N SER A 181 -23.50 -0.62 15.59
CA SER A 181 -22.96 0.73 15.64
C SER A 181 -21.98 0.86 16.81
N THR A 182 -20.85 1.51 16.55
CA THR A 182 -19.82 1.76 17.56
C THR A 182 -19.81 3.23 17.91
N GLU A 183 -19.46 3.56 19.15
CA GLU A 183 -19.25 4.95 19.51
C GLU A 183 -17.80 5.34 19.21
N THR A 184 -17.60 6.45 18.50
CA THR A 184 -16.28 7.05 18.34
C THR A 184 -16.13 8.20 19.32
N ILE A 185 -15.06 8.17 20.11
CA ILE A 185 -14.76 9.19 21.11
C ILE A 185 -13.62 10.04 20.59
N ARG A 186 -13.89 11.33 20.38
CA ARG A 186 -12.85 12.32 20.11
C ARG A 186 -12.49 13.03 21.41
N VAL A 187 -11.20 13.04 21.72
CA VAL A 187 -10.65 13.78 22.87
C VAL A 187 -9.77 14.90 22.34
N SER A 188 -9.87 16.09 22.92
CA SER A 188 -9.10 17.26 22.50
C SER A 188 -8.68 18.08 23.72
N GLN A 189 -7.47 18.63 23.67
CA GLN A 189 -6.98 19.54 24.69
C GLN A 189 -7.54 20.95 24.45
N ILE A 190 -7.91 21.62 25.54
CA ILE A 190 -8.47 22.97 25.53
C ILE A 190 -7.69 23.81 26.55
N GLU A 191 -7.34 25.04 26.18
CA GLU A 191 -7.00 26.08 27.15
C GLU A 191 -8.16 27.06 27.33
N TYR A 192 -8.47 27.40 28.59
CA TYR A 192 -9.42 28.46 28.90
C TYR A 192 -8.69 29.78 28.94
N ASN A 193 -8.95 30.65 27.97
CA ASN A 193 -8.55 32.05 28.11
C ASN A 193 -9.45 32.71 29.18
N GLY A 194 -8.91 33.65 29.96
CA GLY A 194 -9.59 34.31 31.08
C GLY A 194 -10.86 35.12 30.74
N GLN A 195 -11.42 34.94 29.54
CA GLN A 195 -12.67 35.52 29.04
C GLN A 195 -13.77 34.46 28.83
N GLY A 196 -13.52 33.19 29.18
CA GLY A 196 -14.51 32.11 29.06
C GLY A 196 -14.57 31.48 27.67
N ALA A 197 -13.63 31.77 26.77
CA ALA A 197 -13.48 31.09 25.49
C ALA A 197 -12.42 29.99 25.58
N ALA A 198 -12.76 28.83 25.02
CA ALA A 198 -11.98 27.60 25.03
C ALA A 198 -11.34 27.39 23.65
N GLU A 199 -10.03 27.61 23.52
CA GLU A 199 -9.28 27.39 22.27
C GLU A 199 -8.75 25.95 22.21
N MET A 200 -8.86 25.31 21.04
CA MET A 200 -8.35 23.95 20.84
C MET A 200 -6.86 23.97 20.48
N LEU A 201 -6.06 23.21 21.22
CA LEU A 201 -4.66 22.95 20.85
C LEU A 201 -4.64 21.71 19.95
N ALA A 202 -4.19 21.88 18.70
CA ALA A 202 -3.83 20.77 17.84
C ALA A 202 -2.51 20.19 18.33
N VAL A 203 -2.56 19.02 18.96
CA VAL A 203 -1.36 18.27 19.31
C VAL A 203 -1.18 17.20 18.25
N ASP A 204 -0.51 17.58 17.16
CA ASP A 204 -0.05 16.62 16.15
C ASP A 204 1.22 15.95 16.70
N PHE A 205 1.07 14.74 17.23
CA PHE A 205 2.20 13.83 17.35
C PHE A 205 2.33 13.09 16.02
N CYS A 206 3.31 13.50 15.21
CA CYS A 206 3.79 12.74 14.04
C CYS A 206 4.16 11.31 14.42
#